data_AF-A0A160VQY4-F1
#
_entry.id   AF-A0A160VQY4-F1
#
_cell.length_a   1.000
_cell.length_b   1.000
_cell.length_c   1.000
_cell.angle_alpha   90.00
_cell.angle_beta   90.00
_cell.angle_gamma   90.00
#
_symmetry.space_group_name_H-M   'P 1'
#
loop_
_entity.id
_entity.type
_entity.pdbx_description
1 polymer ?
#
loop_
_entity_poly.entity_id
_entity_poly.type
_entity_poly.pdbx_seq_one_letter_code
_entity_poly.pdbx_strand_id
1 'polypeptide(L)'
;MKLIPGIAYLQVQRQAYVGYSMALAGWIGEYILAYERFPKPNFIRRALNKLGFSFSSEEDDERYFTMFYTKGNTGVTASWDIEEDRLFIQIFPLRGRIGKGITVRAERIELYDQEVVSIEPAQKLPRGIRSLGINPLIIEDKVPLSVPYWGSLYEEWQEDLKLLVMVDEIFDRLYREEYRCPICFSPLREEKGVLVCDRCGFKFTPVNEFERVVEELTAEEFSF
;
A
#
# COMPACT_ATOMS: atom_id res chain seq x y z
N MET A 1 -24.67 -18.27 5.80
CA MET A 1 -23.64 -17.32 6.28
C MET A 1 -24.03 -15.92 5.80
N LYS A 2 -24.28 -14.95 6.69
CA LYS A 2 -24.57 -13.55 6.27
C LYS A 2 -23.24 -12.82 6.12
N LEU A 3 -22.91 -12.41 4.91
CA LEU A 3 -21.76 -11.55 4.64
C LEU A 3 -21.87 -10.27 5.49
N ILE A 4 -20.84 -10.00 6.29
CA ILE A 4 -20.74 -8.74 7.04
C ILE A 4 -20.50 -7.63 6.01
N PRO A 5 -21.28 -6.53 6.01
CA PRO A 5 -21.20 -5.50 4.98
C PRO A 5 -19.78 -4.94 4.76
N GLY A 6 -18.96 -4.80 5.81
CA GLY A 6 -17.56 -4.40 5.71
C GLY A 6 -16.70 -5.40 4.91
N ILE A 7 -16.86 -6.71 5.17
CA ILE A 7 -16.17 -7.79 4.46
C ILE A 7 -16.63 -7.86 3.00
N ALA A 8 -17.94 -7.73 2.75
CA ALA A 8 -18.48 -7.71 1.39
C ALA A 8 -18.00 -6.49 0.58
N TYR A 9 -17.83 -5.33 1.22
CA TYR A 9 -17.33 -4.13 0.55
C TYR A 9 -15.86 -4.25 0.14
N LEU A 10 -15.03 -4.87 0.99
CA LEU A 10 -13.63 -5.21 0.67
C LEU A 10 -13.51 -6.22 -0.48
N GLN A 11 -14.51 -7.10 -0.64
CA GLN A 11 -14.63 -8.00 -1.80
C GLN A 11 -15.10 -7.28 -3.09
N VAL A 12 -15.77 -6.13 -2.98
CA VAL A 12 -16.46 -5.46 -4.11
C VAL A 12 -15.67 -4.28 -4.70
N GLN A 13 -14.84 -3.59 -3.93
CA GLN A 13 -13.87 -2.65 -4.50
C GLN A 13 -12.71 -3.41 -5.16
N ARG A 14 -12.28 -2.98 -6.35
CA ARG A 14 -11.32 -3.74 -7.16
C ARG A 14 -9.94 -3.75 -6.50
N GLN A 15 -9.64 -4.85 -5.83
CA GLN A 15 -8.52 -5.11 -4.93
C GLN A 15 -7.11 -4.79 -5.47
N ALA A 16 -6.91 -4.80 -6.79
CA ALA A 16 -5.64 -4.35 -7.38
C ALA A 16 -5.29 -2.90 -7.00
N TYR A 17 -6.28 -2.03 -6.82
CA TYR A 17 -6.06 -0.64 -6.41
C TYR A 17 -5.65 -0.54 -4.94
N VAL A 18 -6.11 -1.47 -4.10
CA VAL A 18 -5.71 -1.54 -2.68
C VAL A 18 -4.24 -1.98 -2.57
N GLY A 19 -3.81 -3.01 -3.31
CA GLY A 19 -2.42 -3.47 -3.28
C GLY A 19 -1.41 -2.39 -3.68
N TYR A 20 -1.68 -1.65 -4.77
CA TYR A 20 -0.83 -0.51 -5.14
C TYR A 20 -0.86 0.61 -4.09
N SER A 21 -2.03 0.89 -3.50
CA SER A 21 -2.19 1.91 -2.47
C SER A 21 -1.41 1.57 -1.21
N MET A 22 -1.37 0.29 -0.81
CA MET A 22 -0.62 -0.19 0.35
C MET A 22 0.89 -0.02 0.18
N ALA A 23 1.44 -0.45 -0.97
CA ALA A 23 2.87 -0.27 -1.24
C ALA A 23 3.25 1.21 -1.24
N LEU A 24 2.45 2.06 -1.89
CA LEU A 24 2.68 3.50 -1.92
C LEU A 24 2.58 4.13 -0.53
N ALA A 25 1.55 3.78 0.26
CA ALA A 25 1.40 4.29 1.61
C ALA A 25 2.58 3.90 2.52
N GLY A 26 3.06 2.66 2.42
CA GLY A 26 4.24 2.18 3.15
C GLY A 26 5.49 2.98 2.79
N TRP A 27 5.83 3.09 1.51
CA TRP A 27 6.99 3.84 1.05
C TRP A 27 6.93 5.33 1.38
N ILE A 28 5.75 5.95 1.29
CA ILE A 28 5.56 7.35 1.71
C ILE A 28 5.80 7.48 3.21
N GLY A 29 5.27 6.55 4.00
CA GLY A 29 5.48 6.48 5.43
C GLY A 29 6.94 6.39 5.85
N GLU A 30 7.66 5.43 5.27
CA GLU A 30 9.11 5.26 5.48
C GLU A 30 9.89 6.52 5.08
N TYR A 31 9.50 7.17 3.99
CA TYR A 31 10.12 8.43 3.58
C TYR A 31 9.89 9.53 4.62
N ILE A 32 8.68 9.68 5.14
CA ILE A 32 8.38 10.69 6.17
C ILE A 32 9.17 10.39 7.44
N LEU A 33 9.22 9.14 7.90
CA LEU A 33 10.00 8.72 9.07
C LEU A 33 11.50 9.02 8.91
N ALA A 34 12.06 8.81 7.71
CA ALA A 34 13.49 9.00 7.46
C ALA A 34 13.89 10.46 7.20
N TYR A 35 12.99 11.29 6.64
CA TYR A 35 13.33 12.61 6.12
C TYR A 35 12.51 13.77 6.68
N GLU A 36 11.51 13.50 7.54
CA GLU A 36 10.66 14.50 8.22
C GLU A 36 9.97 15.47 7.24
N ARG A 37 9.57 14.96 6.07
CA ARG A 37 8.88 15.72 5.03
C ARG A 37 8.16 14.82 4.05
N PHE A 38 7.18 15.36 3.34
CA PHE A 38 6.50 14.63 2.28
C PHE A 38 7.42 14.36 1.07
N PRO A 39 7.24 13.22 0.39
CA PRO A 39 8.05 12.87 -0.76
C PRO A 39 7.82 13.79 -1.95
N LYS A 40 8.91 14.22 -2.58
CA LYS A 40 8.92 15.03 -3.82
C LYS A 40 8.51 14.20 -5.05
N PRO A 41 8.13 14.84 -6.17
CA PRO A 41 7.78 14.17 -7.43
C PRO A 41 8.71 13.06 -7.90
N ASN A 42 10.03 13.25 -7.77
CA ASN A 42 11.02 12.25 -8.17
C ASN A 42 10.94 10.94 -7.37
N PHE A 43 10.53 11.01 -6.10
CA PHE A 43 10.31 9.82 -5.30
C PHE A 43 9.10 9.03 -5.82
N ILE A 44 7.96 9.71 -6.03
CA ILE A 44 6.75 9.07 -6.55
C ILE A 44 6.94 8.53 -7.95
N ARG A 45 7.69 9.23 -8.82
CA ARG A 45 8.06 8.73 -10.14
C ARG A 45 8.81 7.39 -10.06
N ARG A 46 9.77 7.27 -9.14
CA ARG A 46 10.52 6.02 -8.93
C ARG A 46 9.62 4.91 -8.37
N ALA A 47 8.80 5.22 -7.36
CA ALA A 47 7.86 4.28 -6.75
C ALA A 47 6.87 3.71 -7.79
N LEU A 48 6.27 4.57 -8.61
CA LEU A 48 5.32 4.16 -9.64
C LEU A 48 6.00 3.37 -10.77
N ASN A 49 7.21 3.75 -11.18
CA ASN A 49 8.00 2.96 -12.13
C ASN A 49 8.28 1.54 -11.58
N LYS A 50 8.62 1.40 -10.28
CA LYS A 50 8.82 0.10 -9.62
C LYS A 50 7.55 -0.76 -9.63
N LEU A 51 6.38 -0.13 -9.49
CA LEU A 51 5.09 -0.80 -9.65
C LEU A 51 4.70 -1.07 -11.11
N GLY A 52 5.55 -0.70 -12.08
CA GLY A 52 5.35 -0.92 -13.51
C GLY A 52 4.37 0.05 -14.16
N PHE A 53 4.16 1.23 -13.57
CA PHE A 53 3.41 2.31 -14.20
C PHE A 53 4.32 3.15 -15.09
N SER A 54 3.80 3.54 -16.24
CA SER A 54 4.46 4.45 -17.16
C SER A 54 3.96 5.87 -16.96
N PHE A 55 4.88 6.83 -16.90
CA PHE A 55 4.55 8.25 -16.92
C PHE A 55 3.82 8.61 -18.22
N SER A 56 2.78 9.45 -18.11
CA SER A 56 1.96 9.89 -19.24
C SER A 56 2.01 11.40 -19.44
N SER A 57 1.81 12.18 -18.36
CA SER A 57 1.80 13.64 -18.43
C SER A 57 1.97 14.26 -17.04
N GLU A 58 2.29 15.55 -16.99
CA GLU A 58 2.27 16.37 -15.79
C GLU A 58 1.58 17.71 -16.09
N GLU A 59 0.95 18.27 -15.08
CA GLU A 59 0.23 19.53 -15.10
C GLU A 59 0.62 20.32 -13.86
N ASP A 60 0.87 21.61 -14.05
CA ASP A 60 1.26 22.54 -13.01
C ASP A 60 0.24 23.68 -12.98
N ASP A 61 -0.43 23.82 -11.85
CA ASP A 61 -1.42 24.86 -11.54
C ASP A 61 -0.92 25.68 -10.34
N GLU A 62 -1.46 26.87 -10.10
CA GLU A 62 -0.98 27.82 -9.08
C GLU A 62 -0.84 27.18 -7.68
N ARG A 63 -1.71 26.22 -7.36
CA ARG A 63 -1.74 25.52 -6.06
C ARG A 63 -1.30 24.06 -6.13
N TYR A 64 -1.43 23.42 -7.30
CA TYR A 64 -1.26 21.97 -7.40
C TYR A 64 -0.29 21.60 -8.51
N PHE A 65 0.67 20.74 -8.17
CA PHE A 65 1.44 20.00 -9.17
C PHE A 65 0.85 18.59 -9.28
N THR A 66 0.49 18.15 -10.48
CA THR A 66 -0.13 16.83 -10.71
C THR A 66 0.59 16.05 -11.79
N MET A 67 0.86 14.77 -11.52
CA MET A 67 1.44 13.82 -12.47
C MET A 67 0.46 12.69 -12.76
N PHE A 68 0.41 12.26 -14.01
CA PHE A 68 -0.44 11.17 -14.46
C PHE A 68 0.38 9.99 -15.02
N TYR A 69 -0.03 8.79 -14.63
CA TYR A 69 0.63 7.53 -14.98
C TYR A 69 -0.39 6.48 -15.39
N THR A 70 0.04 5.50 -16.18
CA THR A 70 -0.81 4.41 -16.66
C THR A 70 -0.13 3.04 -16.60
N LYS A 71 -0.93 2.00 -16.36
CA LYS A 71 -0.53 0.59 -16.45
C LYS A 71 -1.72 -0.25 -16.92
N GLY A 72 -1.71 -0.66 -18.18
CA GLY A 72 -2.83 -1.39 -18.78
C GLY A 72 -4.14 -0.58 -18.68
N ASN A 73 -5.12 -1.09 -17.93
CA ASN A 73 -6.41 -0.42 -17.71
C ASN A 73 -6.48 0.38 -16.39
N THR A 74 -5.34 0.69 -15.78
CA THR A 74 -5.25 1.44 -14.52
C THR A 74 -4.54 2.77 -14.75
N GLY A 75 -5.12 3.84 -14.21
CA GLY A 75 -4.55 5.17 -14.16
C GLY A 75 -4.15 5.51 -12.73
N VAL A 76 -3.10 6.32 -12.59
CA VAL A 76 -2.70 6.90 -11.32
C VAL A 76 -2.49 8.39 -11.51
N THR A 77 -3.10 9.21 -10.67
CA THR A 77 -2.71 10.62 -10.50
C THR A 77 -1.98 10.77 -9.18
N ALA A 78 -0.87 11.51 -9.17
CA ALA A 78 -0.19 11.95 -7.97
C ALA A 78 -0.20 13.48 -7.95
N SER A 79 -0.82 14.07 -6.94
CA SER A 79 -1.04 15.50 -6.82
C SER A 79 -0.46 16.01 -5.52
N TRP A 80 0.30 17.09 -5.59
CA TRP A 80 0.87 17.81 -4.45
C TRP A 80 0.11 19.11 -4.25
N ASP A 81 -0.43 19.34 -3.07
CA ASP A 81 -0.94 20.64 -2.63
C ASP A 81 0.25 21.44 -2.10
N ILE A 82 0.66 22.47 -2.85
CA ILE A 82 1.86 23.26 -2.56
C ILE A 82 1.67 24.13 -1.31
N GLU A 83 0.42 24.52 -1.00
CA GLU A 83 0.12 25.39 0.13
C GLU A 83 0.02 24.63 1.45
N GLU A 84 -0.51 23.41 1.41
CA GLU A 84 -0.92 22.66 2.61
C GLU A 84 0.01 21.47 2.93
N ASP A 85 1.11 21.31 2.19
CA ASP A 85 2.02 20.17 2.30
C ASP A 85 1.25 18.83 2.29
N ARG A 86 0.37 18.65 1.29
CA ARG A 86 -0.41 17.41 1.12
C ARG A 86 -0.04 16.68 -0.15
N LEU A 87 -0.06 15.35 -0.07
CA LEU A 87 0.10 14.46 -1.22
C LEU A 87 -1.14 13.58 -1.37
N PHE A 88 -1.72 13.57 -2.56
CA PHE A 88 -2.84 12.72 -2.94
C PHE A 88 -2.44 11.83 -4.10
N ILE A 89 -2.53 10.51 -3.94
CA ILE A 89 -2.32 9.55 -5.02
C ILE A 89 -3.61 8.79 -5.28
N GLN A 90 -4.27 9.06 -6.40
CA GLN A 90 -5.50 8.38 -6.77
C GLN A 90 -5.20 7.28 -7.78
N ILE A 91 -5.66 6.07 -7.50
CA ILE A 91 -5.51 4.88 -8.33
C ILE A 91 -6.88 4.46 -8.82
N PHE A 92 -7.11 4.45 -10.13
CA PHE A 92 -8.45 4.29 -10.69
C PHE A 92 -8.46 3.52 -12.03
N PRO A 93 -9.61 2.94 -12.43
CA PRO A 93 -9.74 2.34 -13.76
C PRO A 93 -9.78 3.41 -14.86
N LEU A 94 -8.99 3.24 -15.93
CA LEU A 94 -9.08 4.09 -17.14
C LEU A 94 -10.37 3.84 -17.92
N ARG A 95 -10.87 2.59 -17.91
CA ARG A 95 -12.16 2.21 -18.48
C ARG A 95 -13.12 1.78 -17.37
N GLY A 96 -14.23 2.50 -17.23
CA GLY A 96 -15.28 2.21 -16.24
C GLY A 96 -15.64 3.43 -15.39
N ARG A 97 -16.23 3.19 -14.21
CA ARG A 97 -16.58 4.26 -13.26
C ARG A 97 -15.36 4.62 -12.39
N ILE A 98 -14.95 5.89 -12.41
CA ILE A 98 -13.83 6.45 -11.61
C ILE A 98 -14.02 6.20 -10.12
N GLY A 99 -15.25 6.24 -9.62
CA GLY A 99 -15.57 6.01 -8.21
C GLY A 99 -15.29 4.60 -7.68
N LYS A 100 -14.63 3.74 -8.47
CA LYS A 100 -14.03 2.48 -8.03
C LYS A 100 -12.57 2.64 -7.61
N GLY A 101 -12.02 3.86 -7.65
CA GLY A 101 -10.64 4.14 -7.28
C GLY A 101 -10.39 4.18 -5.78
N ILE A 102 -9.11 4.19 -5.43
CA ILE A 102 -8.59 4.34 -4.07
C ILE A 102 -7.65 5.54 -4.07
N THR A 103 -7.61 6.27 -2.96
CA THR A 103 -6.72 7.41 -2.73
C THR A 103 -5.77 7.05 -1.60
N VAL A 104 -4.47 7.20 -1.82
CA VAL A 104 -3.49 7.34 -0.75
C VAL A 104 -3.36 8.82 -0.46
N ARG A 105 -3.61 9.23 0.78
CA ARG A 105 -3.43 10.61 1.22
C ARG A 105 -2.32 10.66 2.24
N ALA A 106 -1.38 11.58 2.07
CA ALA A 106 -0.40 11.91 3.08
C ALA A 106 -0.53 13.39 3.43
N GLU A 107 -0.70 13.70 4.70
CA GLU A 107 -0.87 15.08 5.17
C GLU A 107 -0.38 15.25 6.60
N ARG A 108 -0.08 16.50 6.98
CA ARG A 108 0.16 16.88 8.37
C ARG A 108 -1.13 17.36 9.00
N ILE A 109 -1.48 16.82 10.16
CA ILE A 109 -2.58 17.29 10.99
C ILE A 109 -2.00 18.18 12.09
N GLU A 110 -1.97 19.49 11.83
CA GLU A 110 -1.38 20.48 12.74
C GLU A 110 -1.92 20.43 14.16
N LEU A 111 -3.22 20.15 14.32
CA LEU A 111 -3.88 20.10 15.64
C LEU A 111 -3.27 19.06 16.58
N TYR A 112 -2.77 17.95 16.02
CA TYR A 112 -2.20 16.85 16.79
C TYR A 112 -0.68 16.74 16.60
N ASP A 113 -0.08 17.62 15.80
CA ASP A 113 1.32 17.54 15.38
C ASP A 113 1.71 16.16 14.82
N GLN A 114 0.84 15.62 13.95
CA GLN A 114 0.98 14.27 13.40
C GLN A 114 1.08 14.29 11.88
N GLU A 115 1.98 13.49 11.31
CA GLU A 115 1.88 13.10 9.90
C GLU A 115 1.04 11.85 9.75
N VAL A 116 0.08 11.90 8.83
CA VAL A 116 -0.86 10.81 8.59
C VAL A 116 -0.79 10.36 7.15
N VAL A 117 -0.65 9.05 6.94
CA VAL A 117 -0.78 8.42 5.61
C VAL A 117 -1.96 7.46 5.63
N SER A 118 -3.04 7.81 4.92
CA SER A 118 -4.30 7.05 4.89
C SER A 118 -4.57 6.44 3.51
N ILE A 119 -5.33 5.33 3.50
CA ILE A 119 -5.85 4.70 2.29
C ILE A 119 -7.37 4.80 2.32
N GLU A 120 -7.93 5.54 1.38
CA GLU A 120 -9.33 5.96 1.37
C GLU A 120 -10.03 5.57 0.06
N PRO A 121 -11.29 5.11 0.10
CA PRO A 121 -12.04 4.87 -1.12
C PRO A 121 -12.40 6.20 -1.80
N ALA A 122 -12.33 6.26 -3.14
CA ALA A 122 -12.74 7.45 -3.90
C ALA A 122 -14.26 7.76 -3.81
N GLN A 123 -15.05 6.85 -3.21
CA GLN A 123 -16.47 7.02 -2.95
C GLN A 123 -16.80 6.82 -1.48
N LYS A 124 -17.82 7.54 -1.02
CA LYS A 124 -18.39 7.37 0.32
C LYS A 124 -18.79 5.92 0.55
N LEU A 125 -18.37 5.39 1.69
CA LEU A 125 -18.71 4.04 2.14
C LEU A 125 -20.24 3.88 2.29
N PRO A 126 -20.80 2.69 2.00
CA PRO A 126 -22.21 2.39 2.26
C PRO A 126 -22.61 2.63 3.72
N ARG A 127 -23.89 2.93 3.95
CA ARG A 127 -24.44 3.11 5.31
C ARG A 127 -24.12 1.89 6.18
N GLY A 128 -23.48 2.12 7.33
CA GLY A 128 -23.05 1.08 8.28
C GLY A 128 -21.59 0.64 8.14
N ILE A 129 -20.89 1.03 7.08
CA ILE A 129 -19.45 0.76 6.88
C ILE A 129 -18.69 2.05 7.17
N ARG A 130 -17.76 1.99 8.15
CA ARG A 130 -17.04 3.18 8.64
C ARG A 130 -15.61 3.30 8.10
N SER A 131 -15.00 2.20 7.68
CA SER A 131 -13.65 2.19 7.09
C SER A 131 -13.48 1.02 6.11
N LEU A 132 -12.38 1.05 5.34
CA LEU A 132 -11.88 -0.08 4.55
C LEU A 132 -11.20 -1.16 5.42
N GLY A 133 -11.18 -1.01 6.75
CA GLY A 133 -10.41 -1.90 7.63
C GLY A 133 -8.89 -1.78 7.49
N ILE A 134 -8.41 -0.74 6.79
CA ILE A 134 -7.00 -0.37 6.73
C ILE A 134 -6.82 0.81 7.68
N ASN A 135 -6.00 0.65 8.72
CA ASN A 135 -5.66 1.78 9.57
C ASN A 135 -4.71 2.73 8.83
N PRO A 136 -4.76 4.04 9.08
CA PRO A 136 -3.74 4.94 8.60
C PRO A 136 -2.40 4.66 9.29
N LEU A 137 -1.30 5.04 8.64
CA LEU A 137 -0.06 5.33 9.32
C LEU A 137 -0.22 6.66 10.05
N ILE A 138 0.10 6.70 11.33
CA ILE A 138 0.18 7.94 12.10
C ILE A 138 1.59 8.00 12.66
N ILE A 139 2.28 9.10 12.39
CA ILE A 139 3.63 9.38 12.86
C ILE A 139 3.53 10.57 13.81
N GLU A 140 4.09 10.42 15.00
CA GLU A 140 4.22 11.45 16.01
C GLU A 140 5.65 11.35 16.57
N ASP A 141 6.38 12.46 16.63
CA ASP A 141 7.76 12.49 17.15
C ASP A 141 8.71 11.44 16.53
N LYS A 142 8.56 11.17 15.22
CA LYS A 142 9.32 10.14 14.47
C LYS A 142 9.03 8.70 14.90
N VAL A 143 7.96 8.48 15.65
CA VAL A 143 7.50 7.16 16.07
C VAL A 143 6.18 6.85 15.38
N PRO A 144 6.05 5.69 14.69
CA PRO A 144 4.77 5.28 14.16
C PRO A 144 3.84 4.86 15.31
N LEU A 145 2.80 5.66 15.56
CA LEU A 145 1.72 5.36 16.50
C LEU A 145 0.73 4.33 15.95
N SER A 146 0.62 4.25 14.63
CA SER A 146 -0.12 3.20 13.93
C SER A 146 0.56 2.87 12.61
N VAL A 147 0.49 1.61 12.17
CA VAL A 147 1.07 1.13 10.92
C VAL A 147 -0.05 0.88 9.91
N PRO A 148 0.11 1.26 8.62
CA PRO A 148 -0.95 1.06 7.64
C PRO A 148 -1.08 -0.44 7.34
N TYR A 149 -2.25 -0.99 7.65
CA TYR A 149 -2.47 -2.44 7.75
C TYR A 149 -2.16 -3.19 6.44
N TRP A 150 -1.10 -3.99 6.43
CA TRP A 150 -1.11 -5.44 6.74
C TRP A 150 0.20 -5.91 7.40
N GLY A 151 1.21 -5.04 7.55
CA GLY A 151 2.56 -5.41 8.00
C GLY A 151 3.60 -4.34 7.65
N SER A 152 4.87 -4.55 8.01
CA SER A 152 6.02 -3.80 7.46
C SER A 152 6.48 -4.46 6.15
N LEU A 153 6.75 -3.67 5.11
CA LEU A 153 7.41 -4.20 3.91
C LEU A 153 8.90 -4.35 4.22
N TYR A 154 9.47 -5.55 4.08
CA TYR A 154 10.92 -5.70 4.05
C TYR A 154 11.34 -5.82 2.59
N GLU A 155 11.85 -4.72 2.03
CA GLU A 155 12.50 -4.70 0.73
C GLU A 155 13.97 -4.33 0.94
N GLU A 156 14.88 -5.29 0.80
CA GLU A 156 16.26 -4.96 0.46
C GLU A 156 16.26 -4.38 -0.96
N TRP A 157 16.59 -3.09 -1.06
CA TRP A 157 16.53 -2.30 -2.29
C TRP A 157 17.39 -2.84 -3.45
N GLN A 158 18.24 -3.84 -3.21
CA GLN A 158 19.16 -4.42 -4.21
C GLN A 158 18.68 -5.75 -4.82
N GLU A 159 17.74 -6.48 -4.19
CA GLU A 159 17.49 -7.90 -4.55
C GLU A 159 16.06 -8.23 -5.05
N ASP A 160 15.25 -7.23 -5.42
CA ASP A 160 13.90 -7.44 -5.99
C ASP A 160 12.96 -8.30 -5.09
N LEU A 161 13.28 -8.36 -3.79
CA LEU A 161 12.60 -9.18 -2.79
C LEU A 161 11.25 -8.56 -2.36
N LYS A 162 10.14 -9.17 -2.76
CA LYS A 162 8.77 -8.70 -2.43
C LYS A 162 8.24 -9.37 -1.16
N LEU A 163 8.86 -9.11 0.00
CA LEU A 163 8.46 -9.68 1.28
C LEU A 163 7.60 -8.70 2.11
N LEU A 164 6.41 -9.14 2.52
CA LEU A 164 5.51 -8.40 3.40
C LEU A 164 5.45 -9.07 4.78
N VAL A 165 5.96 -8.38 5.79
CA VAL A 165 6.04 -8.83 7.18
C VAL A 165 4.78 -8.44 7.92
N MET A 166 3.82 -9.36 7.99
CA MET A 166 2.50 -9.17 8.56
C MET A 166 2.50 -9.26 10.09
N VAL A 167 1.65 -8.46 10.74
CA VAL A 167 1.35 -8.67 12.17
C VAL A 167 0.85 -10.09 12.38
N ASP A 168 1.39 -10.80 13.38
CA ASP A 168 1.15 -12.23 13.61
C ASP A 168 -0.33 -12.59 13.61
N GLU A 169 -1.17 -11.82 14.30
CA GLU A 169 -2.62 -12.04 14.37
C GLU A 169 -3.31 -11.94 13.00
N ILE A 170 -2.84 -11.07 12.12
CA ILE A 170 -3.37 -10.88 10.77
C ILE A 170 -2.89 -12.02 9.88
N PHE A 171 -1.61 -12.37 9.99
CA PHE A 171 -1.05 -13.51 9.29
C PHE A 171 -1.80 -14.80 9.64
N ASP A 172 -2.02 -15.06 10.93
CA ASP A 172 -2.77 -16.22 11.41
C ASP A 172 -4.19 -16.27 10.85
N ARG A 173 -4.86 -15.11 10.76
CA ARG A 173 -6.19 -15.04 10.15
C ARG A 173 -6.15 -15.27 8.65
N LEU A 174 -5.18 -14.69 7.93
CA LEU A 174 -5.00 -14.96 6.50
C LEU A 174 -4.74 -16.45 6.26
N TYR A 175 -3.84 -17.03 7.06
CA TYR A 175 -3.45 -18.43 7.00
C TYR A 175 -4.63 -19.38 7.25
N ARG A 176 -5.48 -19.07 8.24
CA ARG A 176 -6.61 -19.93 8.65
C ARG A 176 -7.90 -19.68 7.87
N GLU A 177 -8.18 -18.44 7.49
CA GLU A 177 -9.51 -17.99 7.03
C GLU A 177 -9.53 -17.58 5.55
N GLU A 178 -8.45 -16.97 5.04
CA GLU A 178 -8.39 -16.40 3.68
C GLU A 178 -7.13 -16.85 2.94
N TYR A 179 -7.17 -18.04 2.34
CA TYR A 179 -6.06 -18.62 1.58
C TYR A 179 -5.87 -17.96 0.18
N ARG A 180 -5.86 -16.63 0.14
CA ARG A 180 -5.82 -15.79 -1.06
C ARG A 180 -4.88 -14.60 -0.86
N CYS A 181 -4.09 -14.30 -1.88
CA CYS A 181 -3.12 -13.23 -1.84
C CYS A 181 -3.79 -11.86 -1.63
N PRO A 182 -3.38 -11.03 -0.65
CA PRO A 182 -3.89 -9.65 -0.50
C PRO A 182 -3.76 -8.79 -1.74
N ILE A 183 -2.68 -9.03 -2.49
CA ILE A 183 -2.25 -8.15 -3.57
C ILE A 183 -3.03 -8.47 -4.85
N CYS A 184 -3.27 -9.75 -5.14
CA CYS A 184 -3.87 -10.18 -6.40
C CYS A 184 -4.93 -11.29 -6.31
N PHE A 185 -5.28 -11.74 -5.10
CA PHE A 185 -6.30 -12.75 -4.80
C PHE A 185 -6.14 -14.09 -5.51
N SER A 186 -4.93 -14.39 -5.97
CA SER A 186 -4.57 -15.74 -6.36
C SER A 186 -4.52 -16.65 -5.14
N PRO A 187 -4.70 -17.97 -5.30
CA PRO A 187 -4.33 -18.92 -4.25
C PRO A 187 -2.92 -18.61 -3.75
N LEU A 188 -2.76 -18.62 -2.44
CA LEU A 188 -1.44 -18.63 -1.81
C LEU A 188 -0.97 -20.08 -1.70
N ARG A 189 0.34 -20.27 -1.79
CA ARG A 189 1.01 -21.52 -1.42
C ARG A 189 1.72 -21.29 -0.10
N GLU A 190 1.58 -22.22 0.83
CA GLU A 190 2.39 -22.22 2.05
C GLU A 190 3.74 -22.87 1.72
N GLU A 191 4.80 -22.25 2.20
CA GLU A 191 6.17 -22.71 2.07
C GLU A 191 6.96 -22.31 3.32
N LYS A 192 7.29 -23.29 4.17
CA LYS A 192 8.13 -23.11 5.37
C LYS A 192 7.63 -21.99 6.29
N GLY A 193 6.32 -21.88 6.52
CA GLY A 193 5.71 -20.84 7.35
C GLY A 193 5.50 -19.49 6.65
N VAL A 194 5.85 -19.38 5.36
CA VAL A 194 5.63 -18.20 4.53
C VAL A 194 4.50 -18.48 3.55
N LEU A 195 3.62 -17.49 3.31
CA LEU A 195 2.63 -17.57 2.25
C LEU A 195 3.22 -16.94 0.98
N VAL A 196 3.20 -17.66 -0.13
CA VAL A 196 3.80 -17.26 -1.40
C VAL A 196 2.71 -17.12 -2.47
N CYS A 197 2.77 -16.04 -3.24
CA CYS A 197 1.88 -15.84 -4.37
C CYS A 197 2.62 -16.04 -5.70
N ASP A 198 2.41 -17.18 -6.33
CA ASP A 198 3.04 -17.54 -7.62
C ASP A 198 2.64 -16.60 -8.79
N ARG A 199 1.57 -15.81 -8.62
CA ARG A 199 1.10 -14.88 -9.66
C ARG A 199 1.78 -13.51 -9.61
N CYS A 200 2.02 -12.97 -8.42
CA CYS A 200 2.55 -11.61 -8.26
C CYS A 200 3.94 -11.57 -7.62
N GLY A 201 4.46 -12.72 -7.17
CA GLY A 201 5.79 -12.87 -6.59
C GLY A 201 5.91 -12.40 -5.14
N PHE A 202 4.82 -11.92 -4.53
CA PHE A 202 4.84 -11.51 -3.12
C PHE A 202 4.92 -12.72 -2.19
N LYS A 203 5.75 -12.56 -1.16
CA LYS A 203 5.87 -13.45 0.00
C LYS A 203 5.31 -12.74 1.22
N PHE A 204 4.61 -13.45 2.09
CA PHE A 204 4.01 -12.94 3.32
C PHE A 204 4.53 -13.76 4.50
N THR A 205 5.08 -13.11 5.51
CA THR A 205 5.61 -13.74 6.72
C THR A 205 5.05 -13.04 7.96
N PRO A 206 4.78 -13.72 9.08
CA PRO A 206 4.48 -13.03 10.33
C PRO A 206 5.74 -12.34 10.90
N VAL A 207 5.56 -11.39 11.83
CA VAL A 207 6.65 -10.62 12.47
C VAL A 207 7.55 -11.56 13.26
N ASN A 208 6.99 -12.53 13.99
CA ASN A 208 7.77 -13.48 14.79
C ASN A 208 8.66 -14.42 13.98
N GLU A 209 8.40 -14.60 12.68
CA GLU A 209 9.19 -15.45 11.76
C GLU A 209 10.13 -14.63 10.88
N PHE A 210 10.11 -13.29 11.00
CA PHE A 210 10.81 -12.39 10.08
C PHE A 210 12.33 -12.66 9.99
N GLU A 211 13.02 -12.73 11.14
CA GLU A 211 14.48 -12.93 11.18
C GLU A 211 14.89 -14.23 10.48
N ARG A 212 14.19 -15.33 10.80
CA ARG A 212 14.43 -16.64 10.17
C ARG A 212 14.22 -16.58 8.65
N VAL A 213 13.14 -15.95 8.20
CA VAL A 213 12.80 -15.87 6.78
C VAL A 213 13.84 -15.07 6.00
N VAL A 214 14.38 -13.98 6.57
CA VAL A 214 15.46 -13.20 5.95
C VAL A 214 16.76 -13.99 5.87
N GLU A 215 17.13 -14.70 6.95
CA GLU A 215 18.33 -15.55 6.97
C GLU A 215 18.25 -16.70 5.93
N GLU A 216 17.09 -17.31 5.76
CA GLU A 216 16.90 -18.39 4.78
C GLU A 216 16.92 -17.87 3.34
N LEU A 217 16.30 -16.72 3.07
CA LEU A 217 16.27 -16.11 1.73
C LEU A 217 17.67 -15.71 1.28
N THR A 218 18.43 -15.05 2.16
CA THR A 218 19.83 -14.68 1.88
C THR A 218 20.71 -15.92 1.69
N ALA A 219 20.55 -16.96 2.51
CA ALA A 219 21.33 -18.20 2.37
C ALA A 219 21.06 -18.95 1.05
N GLU A 220 19.82 -18.93 0.52
CA GLU A 220 19.49 -19.54 -0.76
C GLU A 220 20.14 -18.77 -1.94
N GLU A 221 20.32 -17.45 -1.86
CA GLU A 221 20.97 -16.62 -2.90
C GLU A 221 22.50 -16.75 -2.92
N PHE A 222 23.17 -17.04 -1.79
CA PHE A 222 24.62 -17.27 -1.74
C PHE A 222 25.06 -18.72 -2.06
N SER A 223 24.12 -19.60 -2.41
CA SER A 223 24.38 -21.02 -2.68
C SER A 223 24.58 -21.38 -4.16
N PHE A 224 24.76 -20.38 -5.04
CA PHE A 224 25.03 -20.52 -6.47
C PHE A 224 26.41 -19.99 -6.89
#